data_AF-A0A9D9PGR0-F1
#
_entry.id   AF-A0A9D9PGR0-F1
#
_cell.length_a   1.000
_cell.length_b   1.000
_cell.length_c   1.000
_cell.angle_alpha   90.00
_cell.angle_beta   90.00
_cell.angle_gamma   90.00
#
_symmetry.space_group_name_H-M   'P 1'
#
loop_
_entity.id
_entity.type
_entity.pdbx_description
1 polymer ?
#
loop_
_entity_poly.entity_id
_entity_poly.type
_entity_poly.pdbx_seq_one_letter_code
_entity_poly.pdbx_strand_id
1 'polypeptide(L)'
;MSDLQTQSNSVSDVEKTTEMKYGEREIQEGQLITFPNPRIGRRYDIHVTLPEFTCKCPFSGYPDFASIEITYVPDEKVVELKGLKLYVNSYRDRYISHEESANQILDDFVAACDPLEATLKADFHPRGNVHTVIEVRHVKEGG
;
A
#
# COMPACT_ATOMS: atom_id res chain seq x y z
N MET A 1 -30.44 -34.43 29.71
CA MET A 1 -30.84 -34.06 28.35
C MET A 1 -30.49 -32.58 28.21
N SER A 2 -29.22 -32.25 27.95
CA SER A 2 -28.59 -32.21 26.60
C SER A 2 -29.20 -31.05 25.80
N ASP A 3 -28.51 -30.05 25.24
CA ASP A 3 -27.12 -29.86 24.81
C ASP A 3 -26.83 -28.33 24.77
N LEU A 4 -25.69 -27.83 25.27
CA LEU A 4 -24.51 -27.39 24.48
C LEU A 4 -24.80 -26.92 23.04
N GLN A 5 -24.68 -25.60 22.79
CA GLN A 5 -24.35 -25.04 21.47
C GLN A 5 -23.83 -23.60 21.59
N THR A 6 -22.65 -23.45 22.19
CA THR A 6 -21.81 -22.25 22.03
C THR A 6 -20.37 -22.72 21.85
N GLN A 7 -19.99 -23.14 20.64
CA GLN A 7 -18.59 -23.31 20.19
C GLN A 7 -18.58 -23.89 18.77
N SER A 8 -18.43 -23.05 17.74
CA SER A 8 -18.14 -23.58 16.38
C SER A 8 -17.42 -22.63 15.41
N ASN A 9 -16.85 -21.51 15.85
CA ASN A 9 -16.19 -20.58 14.91
C ASN A 9 -14.67 -20.41 15.08
N SER A 10 -14.01 -21.11 16.02
CA SER A 10 -12.57 -20.89 16.29
C SER A 10 -11.62 -21.92 15.67
N VAL A 11 -12.12 -23.05 15.16
CA VAL A 11 -11.26 -24.12 14.62
C VAL A 11 -10.93 -23.89 13.14
N SER A 12 -11.87 -23.32 12.37
CA SER A 12 -11.70 -23.10 10.92
C SER A 12 -10.66 -22.04 10.55
N ASP A 13 -10.46 -21.04 11.40
CA ASP A 13 -9.54 -19.94 11.11
C ASP A 13 -8.09 -20.30 11.43
N VAL A 14 -7.88 -21.19 12.42
CA VAL A 14 -6.57 -21.72 12.78
C VAL A 14 -6.05 -22.70 11.73
N GLU A 15 -6.90 -23.58 11.19
CA GLU A 15 -6.51 -24.50 10.11
C GLU A 15 -6.12 -23.75 8.83
N LYS A 16 -6.87 -22.69 8.46
CA LYS A 16 -6.55 -21.84 7.30
C LYS A 16 -5.21 -21.09 7.44
N THR A 17 -4.87 -20.63 8.65
CA THR A 17 -3.60 -19.90 8.88
C THR A 17 -2.36 -20.80 8.83
N THR A 18 -2.50 -22.11 9.03
CA THR A 18 -1.43 -23.10 8.83
C THR A 18 -1.15 -23.44 7.36
N GLU A 19 -2.13 -23.27 6.46
CA GLU A 19 -1.95 -23.52 5.02
C GLU A 19 -1.36 -22.31 4.27
N MET A 20 -1.62 -21.08 4.75
CA MET A 20 -1.12 -19.86 4.10
C MET A 20 0.40 -19.75 4.16
N LYS A 21 1.00 -19.34 3.04
CA LYS A 21 2.45 -19.07 3.00
C LYS A 21 2.77 -17.84 3.84
N TYR A 22 3.97 -17.80 4.41
CA TYR A 22 4.37 -16.71 5.31
C TYR A 22 4.20 -15.32 4.69
N GLY A 23 4.54 -15.15 3.40
CA GLY A 23 4.41 -13.86 2.71
C GLY A 23 2.96 -13.43 2.48
N GLU A 24 2.05 -14.37 2.28
CA GLU A 24 0.61 -14.06 2.15
C GLU A 24 0.06 -13.54 3.49
N ARG A 25 0.47 -14.14 4.60
CA ARG A 25 0.13 -13.66 5.95
C ARG A 25 0.70 -12.28 6.23
N GLU A 26 1.99 -12.06 5.92
CA GLU A 26 2.62 -10.75 6.12
C GLU A 26 1.95 -9.64 5.27
N ILE A 27 1.50 -9.94 4.05
CA ILE A 27 0.78 -8.96 3.22
C ILE A 27 -0.60 -8.68 3.82
N GLN A 28 -1.32 -9.72 4.25
CA GLN A 28 -2.66 -9.58 4.83
C GLN A 28 -2.64 -8.75 6.12
N GLU A 29 -1.61 -8.92 6.95
CA GLU A 29 -1.42 -8.20 8.21
C GLU A 29 -0.63 -6.89 8.04
N GLY A 30 -0.14 -6.63 6.82
CA GLY A 30 0.73 -5.51 6.51
C GLY A 30 0.04 -4.16 6.68
N GLN A 31 0.68 -3.26 7.42
CA GLN A 31 0.19 -1.91 7.66
C GLN A 31 1.32 -0.90 7.44
N LEU A 32 0.94 0.35 7.15
CA LEU A 32 1.89 1.46 7.11
C LEU A 32 2.38 1.75 8.53
N ILE A 33 3.68 1.56 8.72
CA ILE A 33 4.37 1.81 9.99
C ILE A 33 5.30 2.99 9.78
N THR A 34 5.47 3.80 10.81
CA THR A 34 6.38 4.96 10.81
C THR A 34 7.33 4.94 11.99
N PHE A 35 8.44 5.65 11.87
CA PHE A 35 9.37 5.94 12.96
C PHE A 35 9.73 7.44 12.99
N PRO A 36 10.25 7.96 14.11
CA PRO A 36 10.59 9.39 14.21
C PRO A 36 11.61 9.84 13.17
N ASN A 37 11.41 11.02 12.59
CA ASN A 37 12.40 11.63 11.70
C ASN A 37 13.68 11.93 12.51
N PRO A 38 14.85 11.38 12.11
CA PRO A 38 16.10 11.58 12.84
C PRO A 38 16.67 13.01 12.71
N ARG A 39 16.15 13.82 11.79
CA ARG A 39 16.65 15.15 11.41
C ARG A 39 15.51 16.16 11.23
N ILE A 40 14.65 16.28 12.24
CA ILE A 40 13.60 17.31 12.30
C ILE A 40 14.18 18.71 12.03
N GLY A 41 13.50 19.50 11.21
CA GLY A 41 13.90 20.86 10.83
C GLY A 41 14.87 20.95 9.64
N ARG A 42 15.48 19.85 9.20
CA ARG A 42 16.22 19.80 7.93
C ARG A 42 15.32 19.18 6.87
N ARG A 43 15.08 19.90 5.78
CA ARG A 43 14.43 19.35 4.58
C ARG A 43 15.38 18.43 3.83
N TYR A 44 14.90 17.25 3.46
CA TYR A 44 15.60 16.29 2.61
C TYR A 44 14.58 15.41 1.89
N ASP A 45 14.92 14.98 0.68
CA ASP A 45 14.07 14.11 -0.11
C ASP A 45 14.36 12.63 0.18
N ILE A 46 13.30 11.83 0.24
CA ILE A 46 13.37 10.37 0.23
C ILE A 46 12.69 9.89 -1.05
N HIS A 47 13.43 9.12 -1.85
CA HIS A 47 12.91 8.46 -3.05
C HIS A 47 12.77 6.96 -2.80
N VAL A 48 11.57 6.43 -3.00
CA VAL A 48 11.26 5.00 -2.86
C VAL A 48 10.68 4.48 -4.17
N THR A 49 11.19 3.34 -4.63
CA THR A 49 10.67 2.64 -5.80
C THR A 49 10.19 1.25 -5.40
N LEU A 50 8.95 0.93 -5.76
CA LEU A 50 8.28 -0.34 -5.51
C LEU A 50 7.89 -0.93 -6.87
N PRO A 51 8.78 -1.71 -7.51
CA PRO A 51 8.62 -2.13 -8.90
C PRO A 51 7.63 -3.30 -9.10
N GLU A 52 7.07 -3.85 -8.02
CA GLU A 52 6.26 -5.07 -8.04
C GLU A 52 4.77 -4.81 -7.75
N PHE A 53 4.27 -3.58 -7.97
CA PHE A 53 2.84 -3.31 -7.79
C PHE A 53 2.01 -4.05 -8.84
N THR A 54 0.90 -4.62 -8.37
CA THR A 54 -0.12 -5.21 -9.23
C THR A 54 -1.50 -5.11 -8.60
N CYS A 55 -2.53 -5.04 -9.43
CA CYS A 55 -3.93 -5.08 -9.03
C CYS A 55 -4.79 -5.72 -10.14
N LYS A 56 -6.12 -5.78 -9.96
CA LYS A 56 -7.05 -6.28 -10.99
C LYS A 56 -7.88 -5.14 -11.58
N CYS A 57 -8.02 -5.14 -12.89
CA CYS A 57 -8.93 -4.22 -13.57
C CYS A 57 -10.37 -4.46 -13.10
N PRO A 58 -11.13 -3.41 -12.69
CA PRO A 58 -12.51 -3.55 -12.24
C PRO A 58 -13.46 -4.13 -13.30
N PHE A 59 -13.17 -3.93 -14.59
CA PHE A 59 -14.05 -4.34 -15.68
C PHE A 59 -13.72 -5.74 -16.22
N SER A 60 -12.46 -6.03 -16.49
CA SER A 60 -12.04 -7.28 -17.13
C SER A 60 -11.50 -8.32 -16.14
N GLY A 61 -11.08 -7.91 -14.94
CA GLY A 61 -10.37 -8.74 -13.98
C GLY A 61 -8.94 -9.10 -14.38
N TYR A 62 -8.40 -8.58 -15.50
CA TYR A 62 -7.02 -8.83 -15.88
C TYR A 62 -6.04 -8.16 -14.89
N PRO A 63 -4.87 -8.78 -14.64
CA PRO A 63 -3.86 -8.23 -13.73
C PRO A 63 -3.11 -7.06 -14.35
N ASP A 64 -3.19 -5.90 -13.72
CA ASP A 64 -2.46 -4.69 -14.06
C ASP A 64 -1.13 -4.68 -13.28
N PHE A 65 -0.09 -4.11 -13.87
CA PHE A 65 1.26 -4.02 -13.27
C PHE A 65 1.77 -2.60 -13.39
N ALA A 66 2.47 -2.12 -12.37
CA ALA A 66 3.11 -0.80 -12.39
C ALA A 66 4.36 -0.78 -11.53
N SER A 67 5.21 0.22 -11.76
CA SER A 67 6.18 0.69 -10.77
C SER A 67 5.56 1.86 -9.99
N ILE A 68 5.52 1.74 -8.66
CA ILE A 68 5.12 2.85 -7.79
C ILE A 68 6.37 3.55 -7.30
N GLU A 69 6.46 4.84 -7.58
CA GLU A 69 7.55 5.72 -7.16
C GLU A 69 6.99 6.77 -6.20
N ILE A 70 7.51 6.82 -4.96
CA ILE A 70 7.13 7.83 -3.96
C ILE A 70 8.35 8.70 -3.69
N THR A 71 8.22 9.99 -3.93
CA THR A 71 9.19 11.01 -3.52
C THR A 71 8.54 11.88 -2.46
N TYR A 72 9.15 12.01 -1.29
CA TYR A 72 8.57 12.83 -0.21
C TYR A 72 9.62 13.51 0.66
N VAL A 73 9.20 14.61 1.27
CA VAL A 73 9.95 15.33 2.32
C VAL A 73 9.27 15.02 3.66
N PRO A 74 9.91 14.27 4.58
CA PRO A 74 9.31 13.94 5.86
C PRO A 74 9.18 15.17 6.76
N ASP A 75 8.13 15.20 7.58
CA ASP A 75 8.01 16.13 8.71
C ASP A 75 8.51 15.44 9.99
N GLU A 76 7.62 15.07 10.92
CA GLU A 76 8.01 14.43 12.19
C GLU A 76 8.28 12.93 12.06
N LYS A 77 7.78 12.29 10.99
CA LYS A 77 7.80 10.84 10.80
C LYS A 77 8.39 10.44 9.45
N VAL A 78 9.00 9.27 9.42
CA VAL A 78 9.52 8.59 8.24
C VAL A 78 8.82 7.24 8.11
N VAL A 79 8.43 6.85 6.90
CA VAL A 79 7.80 5.56 6.65
C VAL A 79 8.81 4.40 6.80
N GLU A 80 8.38 3.28 7.37
CA GLU A 80 9.15 2.05 7.43
C GLU A 80 8.95 1.25 6.12
N LEU A 81 10.07 0.79 5.52
CA LEU A 81 10.07 0.26 4.17
C LEU A 81 9.42 -1.12 4.03
N LYS A 82 9.52 -2.00 5.04
CA LYS A 82 8.85 -3.30 5.02
C LYS A 82 7.32 -3.13 5.05
N GLY A 83 6.80 -2.28 5.94
CA GLY A 83 5.38 -1.96 6.05
C GLY A 83 4.84 -1.36 4.76
N LEU A 84 5.55 -0.38 4.19
CA LEU A 84 5.20 0.20 2.89
C LEU A 84 5.15 -0.85 1.77
N LYS A 85 6.15 -1.72 1.67
CA LYS A 85 6.17 -2.82 0.70
C LYS A 85 4.97 -3.76 0.87
N LEU A 86 4.67 -4.19 2.11
CA LEU A 86 3.57 -5.11 2.37
C LEU A 86 2.21 -4.47 2.08
N TYR A 87 2.04 -3.20 2.44
CA TYR A 87 0.86 -2.41 2.11
C TYR A 87 0.63 -2.33 0.60
N VAL A 88 1.65 -1.99 -0.19
CA VAL A 88 1.54 -1.93 -1.66
C VAL A 88 1.25 -3.31 -2.26
N ASN A 89 1.87 -4.38 -1.74
CA ASN A 89 1.59 -5.75 -2.18
C ASN A 89 0.15 -6.22 -1.88
N SER A 90 -0.54 -5.61 -0.92
CA SER A 90 -1.95 -5.92 -0.60
C SER A 90 -2.90 -5.60 -1.76
N TYR A 91 -2.46 -4.81 -2.74
CA TYR A 91 -3.26 -4.45 -3.92
C TYR A 91 -3.43 -5.59 -4.93
N ARG A 92 -2.63 -6.65 -4.84
CA ARG A 92 -2.55 -7.73 -5.84
C ARG A 92 -3.92 -8.27 -6.28
N ASP A 93 -4.81 -8.52 -5.33
CA ASP A 93 -6.11 -9.13 -5.59
C ASP A 93 -7.28 -8.14 -5.55
N ARG A 94 -7.00 -6.83 -5.42
CA ARG A 94 -8.00 -5.77 -5.37
C ARG A 94 -8.46 -5.39 -6.78
N TYR A 95 -9.77 -5.25 -6.95
CA TYR A 95 -10.37 -4.69 -8.17
C TYR A 95 -10.42 -3.16 -8.03
N ILE A 96 -9.52 -2.46 -8.72
CA ILE A 96 -9.32 -1.01 -8.55
C ILE A 96 -8.78 -0.38 -9.85
N SER A 97 -9.22 0.84 -10.18
CA SER A 97 -8.69 1.54 -11.36
C SER A 97 -7.26 2.05 -11.12
N HIS A 98 -6.56 2.39 -12.20
CA HIS A 98 -5.22 2.96 -12.13
C HIS A 98 -5.22 4.26 -11.32
N GLU A 99 -6.17 5.14 -11.61
CA GLU A 99 -6.33 6.45 -10.98
C GLU A 99 -6.63 6.33 -9.48
N GLU A 100 -7.59 5.48 -9.13
CA GLU A 100 -7.98 5.28 -7.73
C GLU A 100 -6.83 4.67 -6.92
N SER A 101 -6.11 3.69 -7.49
CA SER A 101 -4.98 3.09 -6.80
C SER A 101 -3.87 4.10 -6.48
N ALA A 102 -3.57 5.02 -7.39
CA ALA A 102 -2.55 6.05 -7.15
C ALA A 102 -2.99 7.05 -6.08
N ASN A 103 -4.24 7.53 -6.13
CA ASN A 103 -4.78 8.47 -5.14
C ASN A 103 -4.85 7.82 -3.75
N GLN A 104 -5.41 6.60 -3.65
CA GLN A 104 -5.56 5.93 -2.37
C GLN A 104 -4.20 5.63 -1.71
N ILE A 105 -3.19 5.20 -2.48
CA ILE A 105 -1.84 4.98 -1.93
C ILE A 105 -1.26 6.29 -1.38
N LEU A 106 -1.43 7.42 -2.09
CA LEU A 106 -0.96 8.71 -1.61
C LEU A 106 -1.71 9.14 -0.34
N ASP A 107 -3.04 9.02 -0.31
CA ASP A 107 -3.86 9.40 0.84
C ASP A 107 -3.50 8.60 2.09
N ASP A 108 -3.36 7.28 1.97
CA ASP A 108 -2.97 6.41 3.09
C ASP A 108 -1.52 6.71 3.54
N PHE A 109 -0.62 7.00 2.60
CA PHE A 109 0.76 7.40 2.89
C PHE A 109 0.82 8.72 3.68
N VAL A 110 0.06 9.73 3.24
CA VAL A 110 -0.06 11.02 3.91
C VAL A 110 -0.68 10.85 5.29
N ALA A 111 -1.74 10.06 5.43
CA ALA A 111 -2.36 9.77 6.72
C ALA A 111 -1.40 9.08 7.70
N ALA A 112 -0.51 8.22 7.21
CA ALA A 112 0.44 7.50 8.04
C ALA A 112 1.59 8.39 8.57
N CYS A 113 2.19 9.23 7.71
CA CYS A 113 3.43 9.94 8.03
C CYS A 113 3.36 11.48 7.99
N ASP A 114 2.25 12.07 7.54
CA ASP A 114 1.99 13.52 7.50
C ASP A 114 3.19 14.34 6.96
N PRO A 115 3.67 14.01 5.74
CA PRO A 115 4.88 14.62 5.18
C PRO A 115 4.65 16.09 4.82
N LEU A 116 5.73 16.87 4.70
CA LEU A 116 5.64 18.25 4.23
C LEU A 116 5.19 18.29 2.76
N GLU A 117 5.76 17.41 1.94
CA GLU A 117 5.46 17.24 0.53
C GLU A 117 5.57 15.76 0.16
N ALA A 118 4.68 15.29 -0.70
CA ALA A 118 4.78 13.95 -1.27
C ALA A 118 4.27 13.95 -2.72
N THR A 119 4.97 13.24 -3.59
CA THR A 119 4.56 12.94 -4.95
C THR A 119 4.58 11.43 -5.13
N LEU A 120 3.49 10.88 -5.63
CA LEU A 120 3.42 9.49 -6.06
C LEU A 120 3.24 9.45 -7.57
N LYS A 121 4.10 8.69 -8.24
CA LYS A 121 4.00 8.34 -9.65
C LYS A 121 3.74 6.84 -9.76
N ALA A 122 2.65 6.47 -10.41
CA ALA A 122 2.31 5.10 -10.78
C ALA A 122 2.51 4.91 -12.29
N ASP A 123 3.58 4.23 -12.67
CA ASP A 123 3.95 3.98 -14.07
C ASP A 123 3.48 2.58 -14.49
N PHE A 124 2.30 2.51 -15.11
CA PHE A 124 1.66 1.25 -15.47
C PHE A 124 2.27 0.65 -16.74
N HIS A 125 2.36 -0.67 -16.81
CA HIS A 125 2.73 -1.35 -18.04
C HIS A 125 1.66 -1.15 -19.13
N PRO A 126 2.07 -1.05 -20.42
CA PRO A 126 1.13 -0.81 -21.50
C PRO A 126 0.05 -1.90 -21.64
N ARG A 127 -1.18 -1.47 -21.95
CA ARG A 127 -2.30 -2.34 -22.32
C ARG A 127 -2.96 -1.87 -23.60
N GLY A 128 -3.18 -2.79 -24.54
CA GLY A 128 -3.79 -2.46 -25.84
C GLY A 128 -3.01 -1.39 -26.60
N ASN A 129 -1.68 -1.38 -26.47
CA ASN A 129 -0.78 -0.34 -27.00
C ASN A 129 -0.95 1.07 -26.39
N VAL A 130 -1.59 1.19 -25.24
CA VAL A 130 -1.71 2.44 -24.48
C VAL A 130 -0.86 2.34 -23.21
N HIS A 131 -0.01 3.35 -22.99
CA HIS A 131 0.82 3.50 -21.79
C HIS A 131 0.21 4.61 -20.92
N THR A 132 0.11 4.35 -19.62
CA THR A 132 -0.52 5.26 -18.66
C THR A 132 0.43 5.50 -17.49
N VAL A 133 0.63 6.78 -17.17
CA VAL A 133 1.31 7.20 -15.95
C VAL A 133 0.37 8.11 -15.18
N ILE A 134 0.13 7.78 -13.92
CA ILE A 134 -0.66 8.63 -13.01
C ILE A 134 0.30 9.29 -12.02
N GLU A 135 0.24 10.60 -11.89
CA GLU A 135 1.03 11.36 -10.92
C GLU A 135 0.11 12.19 -10.04
N VAL A 136 0.22 12.02 -8.73
CA VAL A 136 -0.57 12.70 -7.70
C VAL A 136 0.36 13.33 -6.67
N ARG A 137 -0.05 14.48 -6.12
CA ARG A 137 0.81 15.29 -5.23
C ARG A 137 0.04 15.76 -4.01
N HIS A 138 0.75 15.81 -2.90
CA HIS A 138 0.34 16.38 -1.62
C HIS A 138 1.35 17.44 -1.18
N VAL A 139 0.84 18.54 -0.66
CA VAL A 139 1.61 19.59 0.02
C VAL A 139 0.86 19.94 1.30
N LYS A 140 1.56 19.90 2.44
CA LYS A 140 0.98 20.25 3.74
C LYS A 140 0.65 21.74 3.78
N GLU A 141 -0.59 22.09 4.11
CA GLU A 141 -0.98 23.49 4.25
C GLU A 141 -0.38 24.09 5.53
N GLY A 142 0.39 25.18 5.39
CA GLY A 142 0.91 25.96 6.52
C GLY A 142 2.26 25.53 7.11
N GLY A 143 3.09 24.81 6.35
CA GLY A 143 4.49 24.49 6.69
C GLY A 143 5.47 25.65 6.54
#